data_AF-A0A2G9PQF4-F1
#
_entry.id   AF-A0A2G9PQF4-F1
#
_cell.length_a   1.000
_cell.length_b   1.000
_cell.length_c   1.000
_cell.angle_alpha   90.00
_cell.angle_beta   90.00
_cell.angle_gamma   90.00
#
_symmetry.space_group_name_H-M   'P 1'
#
loop_
_entity.id
_entity.type
_entity.pdbx_description
1 polymer ?
#
loop_
_entity_poly.entity_id
_entity_poly.type
_entity_poly.pdbx_seq_one_letter_code
_entity_poly.pdbx_strand_id
1 'polypeptide(L)'
;MAKKGNDVEEGKPFAFLGVFLTIVGFLIVFLTKKENKYAMFYAKQGLVLFIAWVAVWVVGWVLVFIPILGWLVMSVAYILLLVLWIIGWVYALSGEEKEIPLIGKYAKMFKI
;
A
#
# COMPACT_ATOMS: atom_id res chain seq x y z
N MET A 1 -18.17 8.17 23.55
CA MET A 1 -16.97 8.47 22.75
C MET A 1 -15.89 7.36 22.78
N ALA A 2 -16.23 6.11 23.13
CA ALA A 2 -15.30 4.96 23.16
C ALA A 2 -15.08 4.26 21.79
N LYS A 3 -15.69 4.74 20.70
CA LYS A 3 -15.74 4.04 19.41
C LYS A 3 -14.42 4.04 18.61
N LYS A 4 -13.53 5.02 18.82
CA LYS A 4 -12.33 5.19 17.96
C LYS A 4 -11.22 4.19 18.27
N GLY A 5 -11.06 3.78 19.53
CA GLY A 5 -10.06 2.78 19.93
C GLY A 5 -10.42 1.37 19.46
N ASN A 6 -11.69 0.97 19.69
CA ASN A 6 -12.15 -0.37 19.32
C ASN A 6 -12.11 -0.63 17.80
N ASP A 7 -12.46 0.38 16.99
CA ASP A 7 -12.45 0.26 15.51
C ASP A 7 -11.01 0.11 14.96
N VAL A 8 -10.02 0.75 15.59
CA VAL A 8 -8.60 0.58 15.23
C VAL A 8 -8.10 -0.80 15.61
N GLU A 9 -8.41 -1.29 16.83
CA GLU A 9 -7.98 -2.61 17.27
C GLU A 9 -8.57 -3.74 16.41
N GLU A 10 -9.87 -3.70 16.14
CA GLU A 10 -10.53 -4.66 15.25
C GLU A 10 -10.05 -4.53 13.78
N GLY A 11 -9.70 -3.31 13.36
CA GLY A 11 -9.27 -3.01 11.99
C GLY A 11 -7.82 -3.38 11.70
N LYS A 12 -6.94 -3.45 12.70
CA LYS A 12 -5.49 -3.68 12.53
C LYS A 12 -5.12 -4.91 11.68
N PRO A 13 -5.69 -6.11 11.91
CA PRO A 13 -5.37 -7.27 11.08
C PRO A 13 -5.75 -7.05 9.61
N PHE A 14 -6.89 -6.40 9.35
CA PHE A 14 -7.37 -6.11 8.00
C PHE A 14 -6.58 -4.98 7.34
N ALA A 15 -6.17 -3.96 8.10
CA ALA A 15 -5.26 -2.92 7.64
C ALA A 15 -3.93 -3.53 7.17
N PHE A 16 -3.34 -4.41 7.99
CA PHE A 16 -2.13 -5.13 7.62
C PHE A 16 -2.33 -5.98 6.36
N LEU A 17 -3.40 -6.79 6.31
CA LEU A 17 -3.74 -7.60 5.13
C LEU A 17 -3.93 -6.75 3.87
N GLY A 18 -4.57 -5.58 4.01
CA GLY A 18 -4.80 -4.61 2.94
C GLY A 18 -3.51 -4.15 2.27
N VAL A 19 -2.46 -3.92 3.05
CA VAL A 19 -1.14 -3.54 2.53
C VAL A 19 -0.33 -4.78 2.09
N PHE A 20 -0.33 -5.84 2.90
CA PHE A 20 0.45 -7.06 2.68
C PHE A 20 0.10 -7.73 1.35
N LEU A 21 -1.19 -7.94 1.09
CA LEU A 21 -1.66 -8.57 -0.14
C LEU A 21 -1.95 -7.56 -1.27
N THR A 22 -1.71 -6.27 -1.03
CA THR A 22 -1.90 -5.18 -2.00
C THR A 22 -3.30 -5.18 -2.62
N ILE A 23 -3.47 -5.48 -3.92
CA ILE A 23 -4.77 -5.51 -4.61
C ILE A 23 -5.72 -6.57 -4.02
N VAL A 24 -5.22 -7.76 -3.68
CA VAL A 24 -6.06 -8.83 -3.10
C VAL A 24 -6.50 -8.44 -1.69
N GLY A 25 -5.58 -7.85 -0.92
CA GLY A 25 -5.87 -7.32 0.41
C GLY A 25 -6.92 -6.21 0.37
N PHE A 26 -6.77 -5.28 -0.57
CA PHE A 26 -7.73 -4.22 -0.82
C PHE A 26 -9.13 -4.78 -1.09
N LEU A 27 -9.28 -5.79 -1.96
CA LEU A 27 -10.56 -6.42 -2.24
C LEU A 27 -11.17 -7.09 -1.00
N ILE A 28 -10.36 -7.80 -0.21
CA ILE A 28 -10.81 -8.43 1.04
C ILE A 28 -11.38 -7.37 1.99
N VAL A 29 -10.65 -6.29 2.24
CA VAL A 29 -11.12 -5.20 3.13
C VAL A 29 -12.35 -4.52 2.55
N PHE A 30 -12.35 -4.24 1.24
CA PHE A 30 -13.47 -3.58 0.57
C PHE A 30 -14.78 -4.38 0.67
N LEU A 31 -14.70 -5.71 0.60
CA LEU A 31 -15.88 -6.58 0.66
C LEU A 31 -16.32 -6.92 2.08
N THR A 32 -15.40 -6.94 3.06
CA THR A 32 -15.68 -7.46 4.41
C THR A 32 -15.65 -6.41 5.52
N LYS A 33 -14.90 -5.32 5.34
CA LYS A 33 -14.63 -4.30 6.37
C LYS A 33 -14.73 -2.87 5.82
N LYS A 34 -15.62 -2.65 4.84
CA LYS A 34 -15.78 -1.35 4.17
C LYS A 34 -16.05 -0.18 5.13
N GLU A 35 -16.80 -0.43 6.20
CA GLU A 35 -17.19 0.59 7.18
C GLU A 35 -16.10 0.90 8.20
N ASN A 36 -15.10 0.03 8.35
CA ASN A 36 -13.96 0.26 9.25
C ASN A 36 -12.98 1.22 8.58
N LYS A 37 -12.90 2.44 9.11
CA LYS A 37 -12.13 3.53 8.49
C LYS A 37 -10.64 3.24 8.47
N TYR A 38 -10.12 2.64 9.54
CA TYR A 38 -8.70 2.30 9.68
C TYR A 38 -8.28 1.21 8.68
N ALA A 39 -9.05 0.13 8.58
CA ALA A 39 -8.81 -0.93 7.61
C ALA A 39 -8.88 -0.41 6.18
N MET A 40 -9.92 0.37 5.85
CA MET A 40 -10.09 0.95 4.52
C MET A 40 -8.98 1.95 4.17
N PHE A 41 -8.50 2.75 5.13
CA PHE A 41 -7.37 3.65 4.94
C PHE A 41 -6.14 2.89 4.43
N TYR A 42 -5.75 1.82 5.14
CA TYR A 42 -4.59 1.01 4.76
C TYR A 42 -4.82 0.14 3.53
N ALA A 43 -6.04 -0.32 3.28
CA ALA A 43 -6.40 -1.00 2.04
C ALA A 43 -6.16 -0.10 0.82
N LYS A 44 -6.54 1.19 0.88
CA LYS A 44 -6.26 2.16 -0.20
C LYS A 44 -4.75 2.41 -0.36
N GLN A 45 -3.99 2.45 0.74
CA GLN A 45 -2.52 2.54 0.68
C GLN A 45 -1.93 1.33 -0.05
N GLY A 46 -2.42 0.11 0.24
CA GLY A 46 -2.04 -1.12 -0.46
C GLY A 46 -2.40 -1.12 -1.95
N LEU A 47 -3.55 -0.55 -2.32
CA LEU A 47 -3.93 -0.37 -3.74
C LEU A 47 -2.99 0.60 -4.47
N VAL A 48 -2.62 1.73 -3.85
CA VAL A 48 -1.64 2.66 -4.43
C VAL A 48 -0.30 1.97 -4.63
N LEU A 49 0.14 1.19 -3.64
CA LEU A 49 1.39 0.44 -3.73
C LEU A 49 1.34 -0.57 -4.89
N PHE A 50 0.23 -1.28 -5.08
CA PHE A 50 0.03 -2.15 -6.24
C PHE A 50 0.18 -1.39 -7.56
N ILE A 51 -0.47 -0.22 -7.68
CA ILE A 51 -0.38 0.62 -8.88
C ILE A 51 1.07 1.07 -9.12
N ALA A 52 1.81 1.40 -8.05
CA ALA A 52 3.23 1.77 -8.15
C ALA A 52 4.10 0.60 -8.64
N TRP A 53 3.85 -0.63 -8.15
CA TRP A 53 4.50 -1.84 -8.65
C TRP A 53 4.22 -2.08 -10.13
N VAL A 54 2.95 -1.96 -10.55
CA VAL A 54 2.57 -2.09 -11.96
C VAL A 54 3.23 -1.01 -12.82
N ALA A 55 3.29 0.24 -12.35
CA ALA A 55 3.93 1.33 -13.08
C ALA A 55 5.44 1.08 -13.28
N VAL A 56 6.15 0.66 -12.22
CA VAL A 56 7.57 0.29 -12.33
C VAL A 56 7.75 -0.89 -13.28
N TRP A 57 6.89 -1.91 -13.18
CA TRP A 57 6.94 -3.07 -14.08
C TRP A 57 6.78 -2.66 -15.55
N VAL A 58 5.79 -1.81 -15.87
CA VAL A 58 5.56 -1.28 -17.24
C VAL A 58 6.76 -0.48 -17.74
N VAL A 59 7.34 0.40 -16.93
CA VAL A 59 8.55 1.16 -17.31
C VAL A 59 9.75 0.23 -17.55
N GLY A 60 9.83 -0.86 -16.79
CA GLY A 60 10.86 -1.89 -16.94
C GLY A 60 10.90 -2.54 -18.32
N TRP A 61 9.75 -2.69 -19.00
CA TRP A 61 9.69 -3.21 -20.37
C TRP A 61 10.46 -2.36 -21.37
N VAL A 62 10.59 -1.06 -21.13
CA VAL A 62 11.37 -0.15 -21.99
C VAL A 62 12.83 -0.12 -21.55
N LEU A 63 13.08 -0.06 -20.23
CA LEU A 63 14.44 0.05 -19.69
C LEU A 63 15.29 -1.22 -19.86
N VAL A 64 14.67 -2.38 -20.09
CA VAL A 64 15.41 -3.64 -20.32
C VAL A 64 16.31 -3.58 -21.56
N PHE A 65 15.97 -2.75 -22.55
CA PHE A 65 16.76 -2.55 -23.77
C PHE A 65 18.00 -1.67 -23.57
N ILE A 66 18.18 -1.07 -22.39
CA ILE A 66 19.35 -0.26 -22.03
C ILE A 66 20.18 -1.08 -21.02
N PRO A 67 21.23 -1.81 -21.47
CA PRO A 67 22.03 -2.65 -20.59
C PRO A 67 22.70 -1.81 -19.50
N ILE A 68 22.95 -2.44 -18.34
CA ILE A 68 23.64 -1.86 -17.18
C ILE A 68 22.86 -0.71 -16.51
N LEU A 69 22.68 0.43 -17.18
CA LEU A 69 21.98 1.59 -16.62
C LEU A 69 20.50 1.31 -16.38
N GLY A 70 19.80 0.73 -17.36
CA GLY A 70 18.39 0.37 -17.21
C GLY A 70 18.19 -0.63 -16.07
N TRP A 71 19.08 -1.61 -15.95
CA TRP A 71 19.03 -2.63 -14.89
C TRP A 71 19.29 -2.05 -13.50
N LEU A 72 20.26 -1.13 -13.38
CA LEU A 72 20.57 -0.46 -12.12
C LEU A 72 19.38 0.39 -11.66
N VAL A 73 18.79 1.19 -12.55
CA VAL A 73 17.61 2.02 -12.24
C VAL A 73 16.44 1.14 -11.78
N MET A 74 16.15 0.07 -12.50
CA MET A 74 15.08 -0.88 -12.13
C MET A 74 15.35 -1.54 -10.78
N SER A 75 16.59 -1.92 -10.49
CA SER A 75 16.96 -2.53 -9.21
C SER A 75 16.71 -1.57 -8.04
N VAL A 76 17.12 -0.30 -8.18
CA VAL A 76 16.86 0.73 -7.17
C VAL A 76 15.36 0.97 -6.99
N ALA A 77 14.59 1.03 -8.08
CA ALA A 77 13.15 1.22 -8.03
C ALA A 77 12.44 0.08 -7.28
N TYR A 78 12.81 -1.17 -7.53
CA TYR A 78 12.26 -2.33 -6.81
C TYR A 78 12.63 -2.34 -5.33
N ILE A 79 13.87 -1.99 -4.98
CA ILE A 79 14.30 -1.86 -3.58
C ILE A 79 13.48 -0.76 -2.88
N LEU A 80 13.29 0.39 -3.53
CA LEU A 80 12.48 1.48 -2.98
C LEU A 80 11.04 1.03 -2.72
N LEU A 81 10.40 0.35 -3.68
CA LEU A 81 9.05 -0.17 -3.51
C LEU A 81 8.96 -1.23 -2.40
N LEU A 82 9.97 -2.08 -2.27
CA LEU A 82 10.06 -3.06 -1.18
C LEU A 82 10.14 -2.37 0.19
N VAL A 83 10.96 -1.32 0.31
CA VAL A 83 11.06 -0.51 1.54
C VAL A 83 9.72 0.16 1.86
N LEU A 84 9.06 0.77 0.87
CA LEU A 84 7.74 1.38 1.05
C LEU A 84 6.67 0.36 1.47
N TRP A 85 6.73 -0.87 0.95
CA TRP A 85 5.83 -1.96 1.35
C TRP A 85 5.99 -2.32 2.82
N ILE A 86 7.23 -2.51 3.27
CA ILE A 86 7.55 -2.82 4.68
C ILE A 86 7.11 -1.65 5.59
N ILE A 87 7.38 -0.40 5.20
CA ILE A 87 6.90 0.78 5.94
C ILE A 87 5.38 0.75 6.05
N GLY A 88 4.68 0.41 4.97
CA GLY A 88 3.23 0.28 4.98
C GLY A 88 2.72 -0.75 5.99
N TRP A 89 3.41 -1.87 6.18
CA TRP A 89 3.07 -2.86 7.21
C TRP A 89 3.25 -2.32 8.62
N VAL A 90 4.39 -1.69 8.88
CA VAL A 90 4.72 -1.11 10.19
C VAL A 90 3.67 -0.06 10.56
N TYR A 91 3.30 0.79 9.61
CA TYR A 91 2.25 1.79 9.81
C TYR A 91 0.88 1.15 10.02
N ALA A 92 0.51 0.13 9.23
CA ALA A 92 -0.76 -0.57 9.40
C ALA A 92 -0.90 -1.22 10.79
N LEU A 93 0.21 -1.64 11.40
CA LEU A 93 0.23 -2.22 12.75
C LEU A 93 0.37 -1.18 13.87
N SER A 94 0.74 0.07 13.57
CA SER A 94 1.02 1.08 14.61
C SER A 94 -0.23 1.59 15.33
N GLY A 95 -1.41 1.45 14.74
CA GLY A 95 -2.67 1.97 15.31
C GLY A 95 -2.90 3.46 15.06
N GLU A 96 -2.13 4.05 14.14
CA GLU A 96 -2.23 5.45 13.76
C GLU A 96 -2.33 5.51 12.24
N GLU A 97 -3.20 6.35 11.67
CA GLU A 97 -3.34 6.49 10.22
C GLU A 97 -2.15 7.28 9.64
N LYS A 98 -1.10 6.56 9.24
CA LYS A 98 0.10 7.12 8.59
C LYS A 98 0.13 6.78 7.11
N GLU A 99 0.28 7.79 6.28
CA GLU A 99 0.45 7.63 4.84
C GLU A 99 1.83 7.03 4.53
N ILE A 100 1.87 6.07 3.60
CA ILE A 100 3.15 5.54 3.11
C ILE A 100 3.92 6.70 2.45
N PRO A 101 5.21 6.92 2.77
CA PRO A 101 5.98 8.00 2.18
C PRO A 101 5.96 7.96 0.65
N LEU A 102 6.10 9.13 0.01
CA LEU A 102 6.14 9.32 -1.45
C LEU A 102 4.82 9.05 -2.20
N ILE A 103 4.18 7.92 -1.93
CA ILE A 103 3.03 7.44 -2.71
C ILE A 103 1.70 7.53 -1.95
N GLY A 104 1.71 7.48 -0.63
CA GLY A 104 0.49 7.31 0.18
C GLY A 104 -0.54 8.44 0.04
N LYS A 105 -0.10 9.64 -0.33
CA LYS A 105 -0.97 10.77 -0.65
C LYS A 105 -1.96 10.47 -1.79
N TYR A 106 -1.60 9.59 -2.73
CA TYR A 106 -2.45 9.21 -3.86
C TYR A 106 -3.65 8.36 -3.43
N ALA A 107 -3.63 7.79 -2.22
CA ALA A 107 -4.75 7.03 -1.67
C ALA A 107 -6.02 7.88 -1.54
N LYS A 108 -5.86 9.21 -1.37
CA LYS A 108 -6.98 10.18 -1.29
C LYS A 108 -7.79 10.30 -2.57
N MET A 109 -7.24 9.87 -3.72
CA MET A 109 -7.97 9.90 -5.00
C MET A 109 -9.09 8.85 -5.05
N PHE A 110 -9.01 7.80 -4.22
CA PHE A 110 -10.05 6.78 -4.12
C PHE A 110 -11.16 7.24 -3.16
N LYS A 111 -12.22 7.84 -3.72
CA LYS A 111 -13.45 8.25 -3.01
C LYS A 111 -14.41 7.07 -2.81
N ILE A 112 -13.97 6.08 -2.04
CA ILE A 112 -14.70 4.83 -1.79
C ILE A 112 -14.82 4.55 -0.30
#